data_AF-A0A2E8YT19-F1
#
_entry.id   AF-A0A2E8YT19-F1
#
_cell.length_a   1.000
_cell.length_b   1.000
_cell.length_c   1.000
_cell.angle_alpha   90.00
_cell.angle_beta   90.00
_cell.angle_gamma   90.00
#
_symmetry.space_group_name_H-M   'P 1'
#
loop_
_entity.id
_entity.type
_entity.pdbx_description
1 polymer ?
#
loop_
_entity_poly.entity_id
_entity_poly.type
_entity_poly.pdbx_seq_one_letter_code
_entity_poly.pdbx_strand_id
1 'polypeptide(L)'
;MPEANGKISSESSRDKVMGILAIIVAGIAIFIPVVGVYLTILSGILAALAYGQRAFLGYIAIGINFISLFFLSPLLWVAASAETASENSIAGLVWFLLGTQVIALLFLLWKKKKG
;
A
#
# COMPACT_ATOMS: atom_id res chain seq x y z
N MET A 1 -6.21 38.95 -5.75
CA MET A 1 -6.70 37.56 -5.77
C MET A 1 -5.73 36.66 -5.00
N PRO A 2 -5.87 36.52 -3.66
CA PRO A 2 -5.00 35.68 -2.82
C PRO A 2 -5.51 34.24 -2.57
N GLU A 3 -6.75 33.93 -2.95
CA GLU A 3 -7.41 32.66 -2.56
C GLU A 3 -6.88 31.41 -3.29
N ALA A 4 -6.27 31.57 -4.47
CA ALA A 4 -5.69 30.46 -5.21
C ALA A 4 -4.40 29.91 -4.57
N ASN A 5 -3.64 30.76 -3.88
CA ASN A 5 -2.35 30.38 -3.27
C ASN A 5 -2.54 29.54 -1.98
N GLY A 6 -3.62 29.80 -1.23
CA GLY A 6 -3.96 29.04 -0.03
C GLY A 6 -4.31 27.58 -0.33
N LYS A 7 -5.14 27.32 -1.36
CA LYS A 7 -5.55 25.96 -1.73
C LYS A 7 -4.38 25.07 -2.16
N ILE A 8 -3.46 25.59 -3.00
CA ILE A 8 -2.30 24.84 -3.50
C ILE A 8 -1.36 24.42 -2.34
N SER A 9 -1.17 25.29 -1.33
CA SER A 9 -0.34 24.95 -0.15
C SER A 9 -0.95 23.84 0.72
N SER A 10 -2.29 23.80 0.83
CA SER A 10 -3.02 22.80 1.61
C SER A 10 -3.11 21.44 0.92
N GLU A 11 -3.17 21.42 -0.42
CA GLU A 11 -3.24 20.20 -1.21
C GLU A 11 -1.89 19.47 -1.18
N SER A 12 -0.79 20.21 -1.40
CA SER A 12 0.58 19.71 -1.22
C SER A 12 0.85 19.16 0.18
N SER A 13 0.23 19.75 1.22
CA SER A 13 0.39 19.30 2.60
C SER A 13 -0.38 18.02 2.90
N ARG A 14 -1.59 17.86 2.33
CA ARG A 14 -2.38 16.63 2.46
C ARG A 14 -1.69 15.45 1.79
N ASP A 15 -1.14 15.65 0.60
CA ASP A 15 -0.40 14.62 -0.14
C ASP A 15 0.82 14.11 0.63
N LYS A 16 1.52 15.01 1.34
CA LYS A 16 2.64 14.65 2.23
C LYS A 16 2.20 13.76 3.38
N VAL A 17 1.10 14.13 4.05
CA VAL A 17 0.57 13.38 5.19
C VAL A 17 0.14 11.98 4.75
N MET A 18 -0.52 11.86 3.60
CA MET A 18 -0.97 10.55 3.08
C MET A 18 0.19 9.62 2.73
N GLY A 19 1.26 10.12 2.10
CA GLY A 19 2.44 9.32 1.80
C GLY A 19 3.21 8.88 3.04
N ILE A 20 3.32 9.74 4.06
CA ILE A 20 3.96 9.39 5.34
C ILE A 20 3.13 8.34 6.08
N LEU A 21 1.81 8.52 6.13
CA LEU A 21 0.90 7.54 6.72
C LEU A 21 0.97 6.19 5.98
N ALA A 22 1.08 6.19 4.64
CA ALA A 22 1.23 4.97 3.86
C ALA A 22 2.48 4.16 4.28
N ILE A 23 3.61 4.85 4.49
CA ILE A 23 4.87 4.25 4.94
C ILE A 23 4.77 3.72 6.37
N ILE A 24 4.19 4.51 7.29
CA ILE A 24 4.03 4.09 8.68
C ILE A 24 3.13 2.84 8.76
N VAL A 25 2.01 2.84 8.04
CA VAL A 25 1.10 1.70 7.97
C VAL A 25 1.77 0.48 7.34
N ALA A 26 2.56 0.66 6.27
CA ALA A 26 3.36 -0.41 5.66
C ALA A 26 4.40 -0.98 6.64
N GLY A 27 5.07 -0.12 7.41
CA GLY A 27 6.04 -0.50 8.42
C GLY A 27 5.42 -1.31 9.56
N ILE A 28 4.24 -0.90 10.05
CA ILE A 28 3.51 -1.63 11.08
C ILE A 28 3.02 -2.98 10.56
N ALA A 29 2.65 -3.07 9.28
CA ALA A 29 2.22 -4.31 8.64
C ALA A 29 3.28 -5.43 8.66
N ILE A 30 4.57 -5.08 8.75
CA ILE A 30 5.68 -6.04 8.87
C ILE A 30 5.63 -6.80 10.21
N PHE A 31 5.31 -6.10 11.30
CA PHE A 31 5.48 -6.64 12.65
C PHE A 31 4.29 -7.48 13.14
N ILE A 32 3.12 -7.33 12.54
CA ILE A 32 1.90 -8.04 12.96
C ILE A 32 1.27 -8.68 11.71
N PRO A 33 1.67 -9.89 11.29
CA PRO A 33 1.23 -10.50 10.03
C PRO A 33 -0.29 -10.63 9.87
N VAL A 34 -0.99 -10.96 10.97
CA VAL A 34 -2.45 -11.16 10.98
C VAL A 34 -3.21 -9.86 10.70
N VAL A 35 -2.77 -8.76 11.32
CA VAL A 35 -3.32 -7.41 11.07
C VAL A 35 -2.69 -6.80 9.81
N GLY A 36 -1.51 -7.29 9.44
CA GLY A 36 -0.67 -6.87 8.35
C GLY A 36 -1.40 -6.92 7.04
N VAL A 37 -2.12 -8.01 6.75
CA VAL A 37 -2.97 -8.16 5.55
C VAL A 37 -3.89 -6.95 5.31
N TYR A 38 -4.62 -6.51 6.35
CA TYR A 38 -5.51 -5.35 6.27
C TYR A 38 -4.74 -4.03 6.14
N LEU A 39 -3.59 -3.93 6.83
CA LEU A 39 -2.70 -2.79 6.74
C LEU A 39 -2.02 -2.67 5.37
N THR A 40 -1.73 -3.78 4.68
CA THR A 40 -1.14 -3.78 3.32
C THR A 40 -2.14 -3.22 2.32
N ILE A 41 -3.43 -3.57 2.46
CA ILE A 41 -4.52 -3.02 1.63
C ILE A 41 -4.67 -1.52 1.89
N LEU A 42 -4.76 -1.14 3.17
CA LEU A 42 -4.88 0.26 3.57
C LEU A 42 -3.68 1.10 3.09
N SER A 43 -2.46 0.58 3.25
CA SER A 43 -1.23 1.19 2.78
C SER A 43 -1.22 1.35 1.25
N GLY A 44 -1.68 0.35 0.49
CA GLY A 44 -1.81 0.45 -0.97
C GLY A 44 -2.76 1.57 -1.41
N ILE A 45 -3.90 1.72 -0.72
CA ILE A 45 -4.86 2.80 -0.97
C ILE A 45 -4.25 4.17 -0.62
N LEU A 46 -3.59 4.29 0.53
CA LEU A 46 -2.93 5.53 0.93
C LEU A 46 -1.78 5.90 -0.01
N ALA A 47 -1.01 4.91 -0.50
CA ALA A 47 0.04 5.11 -1.48
C ALA A 47 -0.51 5.61 -2.82
N ALA A 48 -1.63 5.05 -3.28
CA ALA A 48 -2.32 5.51 -4.50
C ALA A 48 -2.85 6.95 -4.37
N LEU A 49 -3.19 7.39 -3.15
CA LEU A 49 -3.66 8.74 -2.86
C LEU A 49 -2.54 9.76 -2.61
N ALA A 50 -1.29 9.33 -2.37
CA ALA A 50 -0.13 10.19 -2.11
C ALA A 50 0.44 10.90 -3.38
N TYR A 51 -0.43 11.30 -4.30
CA TYR A 51 -0.08 11.94 -5.57
C TYR A 51 0.58 13.32 -5.36
N GLY A 52 1.43 13.78 -6.29
CA GLY A 52 2.08 15.10 -6.24
C GLY A 52 3.59 15.05 -5.95
N GLN A 53 4.13 16.10 -5.31
CA GLN A 53 5.58 16.33 -5.11
C GLN A 53 6.30 15.21 -4.32
N ARG A 54 5.55 14.26 -3.74
CA ARG A 54 6.08 13.14 -2.95
C ARG A 54 5.53 11.76 -3.34
N ALA A 55 5.16 11.58 -4.62
CA ALA A 55 4.84 10.25 -5.18
C ALA A 55 5.91 9.17 -4.86
N PHE A 56 7.16 9.59 -4.65
CA PHE A 56 8.26 8.74 -4.16
C PHE A 56 7.95 7.98 -2.87
N LEU A 57 7.24 8.60 -1.92
CA LEU A 57 6.85 7.95 -0.66
C LEU A 57 5.84 6.83 -0.88
N GLY A 58 4.91 7.00 -1.84
CA GLY A 58 3.99 5.93 -2.26
C GLY A 58 4.72 4.74 -2.87
N TYR A 59 5.74 4.98 -3.71
CA TYR A 59 6.57 3.90 -4.26
C TYR A 59 7.34 3.14 -3.17
N ILE A 60 7.88 3.85 -2.17
CA ILE A 60 8.55 3.21 -1.02
C ILE A 60 7.56 2.36 -0.22
N ALA A 61 6.36 2.87 0.09
CA ALA A 61 5.34 2.12 0.82
C ALA A 61 4.92 0.85 0.09
N ILE A 62 4.72 0.92 -1.23
CA ILE A 62 4.42 -0.25 -2.06
C ILE A 62 5.59 -1.25 -2.04
N GLY A 63 6.84 -0.77 -2.16
CA GLY A 63 8.03 -1.62 -2.05
C GLY A 63 8.14 -2.35 -0.71
N ILE A 64 7.87 -1.65 0.39
CA ILE A 64 7.80 -2.23 1.74
C ILE A 64 6.72 -3.31 1.80
N ASN A 65 5.52 -3.04 1.28
CA ASN A 65 4.42 -4.02 1.24
C ASN A 65 4.76 -5.27 0.41
N PHE A 66 5.49 -5.13 -0.69
CA PHE A 66 5.97 -6.26 -1.48
C PHE A 66 6.94 -7.14 -0.68
N ILE A 67 7.89 -6.51 0.02
CA ILE A 67 8.84 -7.24 0.89
C ILE A 67 8.06 -7.94 2.01
N SER A 68 7.11 -7.25 2.66
CA SER A 68 6.24 -7.84 3.68
C SER A 68 5.46 -9.03 3.15
N LEU A 69 4.86 -8.93 1.96
CA LEU A 69 4.11 -10.02 1.32
C LEU A 69 5.00 -11.22 0.98
N PHE A 70 6.24 -10.98 0.56
CA PHE A 70 7.20 -12.04 0.28
C PHE A 70 7.58 -12.82 1.55
N PHE A 71 7.71 -12.11 2.68
CA PHE A 71 7.96 -12.73 3.99
C PHE A 71 6.70 -13.34 4.62
N LEU A 72 5.52 -12.78 4.36
CA LEU A 72 4.24 -13.31 4.84
C LEU A 72 3.77 -14.54 4.05
N SER A 73 4.13 -14.66 2.77
CA SER A 73 3.68 -15.75 1.89
C SER A 73 3.95 -17.14 2.49
N PRO A 74 5.15 -17.46 3.00
CA PRO A 74 5.40 -18.71 3.71
C PRO A 74 4.57 -18.84 4.99
N LEU A 75 4.41 -17.75 5.74
CA LEU A 75 3.64 -17.73 7.00
C LEU A 75 2.14 -18.00 6.76
N LEU A 76 1.58 -17.46 5.67
CA LEU A 76 0.20 -17.67 5.23
C LEU A 76 -0.04 -19.14 4.84
N TRP A 77 0.92 -19.78 4.17
CA TRP A 77 0.83 -21.21 3.86
C TRP A 77 0.89 -22.09 5.10
N VAL A 78 1.72 -21.75 6.08
CA VAL A 78 1.78 -22.45 7.37
C VAL A 78 0.49 -22.26 8.16
N ALA A 79 -0.01 -21.03 8.26
CA ALA A 79 -1.25 -20.72 8.97
C ALA A 79 -2.45 -21.49 8.38
N ALA A 80 -2.49 -21.63 7.07
CA ALA A 80 -3.57 -22.31 6.38
C ALA A 80 -3.31 -23.80 6.10
N SER A 81 -2.17 -24.33 6.55
CA SER A 81 -2.01 -25.77 6.80
C SER A 81 -2.51 -26.14 8.21
N ALA A 82 -2.52 -25.17 9.14
CA ALA A 82 -3.00 -25.35 10.51
C ALA A 82 -4.52 -25.17 10.63
N GLU A 83 -5.10 -24.23 9.89
CA GLU A 83 -6.54 -24.23 9.58
C GLU A 83 -6.76 -25.13 8.36
N THR A 84 -7.84 -25.93 8.31
CA THR A 84 -8.17 -26.80 7.17
C THR A 84 -8.62 -26.01 5.92
N ALA A 85 -7.92 -24.92 5.61
CA ALA A 85 -8.19 -24.06 4.48
C ALA A 85 -7.66 -24.73 3.20
N SER A 86 -8.46 -24.68 2.14
CA SER A 86 -8.05 -25.17 0.83
C SER A 86 -6.84 -24.38 0.31
N GLU A 87 -5.84 -25.07 -0.23
CA GLU A 87 -4.67 -24.43 -0.89
C GLU A 87 -5.07 -23.35 -1.90
N ASN A 88 -6.18 -23.56 -2.61
CA ASN A 88 -6.73 -22.60 -3.57
C ASN A 88 -7.18 -21.28 -2.92
N SER A 89 -7.70 -21.32 -1.68
CA SER A 89 -8.13 -20.13 -0.95
C SER A 89 -6.94 -19.28 -0.51
N ILE A 90 -5.82 -19.90 -0.13
CA ILE A 90 -4.60 -19.20 0.32
C ILE A 90 -3.90 -18.56 -0.87
N ALA A 91 -3.73 -19.33 -1.96
CA ALA A 91 -3.17 -18.83 -3.20
C ALA A 91 -3.98 -17.63 -3.71
N GLY A 92 -5.32 -17.71 -3.65
CA GLY A 92 -6.22 -16.60 -4.00
C GLY A 92 -5.99 -15.35 -3.14
N LEU A 93 -5.80 -15.51 -1.83
CA LEU A 93 -5.57 -14.40 -0.89
C LEU A 93 -4.21 -13.71 -1.16
N VAL A 94 -3.16 -14.49 -1.38
CA VAL A 94 -1.83 -13.98 -1.74
C VAL A 94 -1.89 -13.23 -3.08
N TRP A 95 -2.55 -13.79 -4.09
CA TRP A 95 -2.73 -13.14 -5.39
C TRP A 95 -3.57 -11.88 -5.32
N PHE A 96 -4.60 -11.85 -4.47
CA PHE A 96 -5.41 -10.67 -4.24
C PHE A 96 -4.60 -9.53 -3.61
N LEU A 97 -3.77 -9.83 -2.60
CA LEU A 97 -2.93 -8.83 -1.94
C LEU A 97 -1.86 -8.28 -2.89
N LEU A 98 -1.19 -9.16 -3.64
CA LEU A 98 -0.27 -8.79 -4.71
C LEU A 98 -0.96 -7.92 -5.77
N GLY A 99 -2.12 -8.35 -6.25
CA GLY A 99 -2.92 -7.61 -7.23
C GLY A 99 -3.29 -6.21 -6.75
N THR A 100 -3.64 -6.06 -5.48
CA THR A 100 -3.94 -4.75 -4.88
C THR A 100 -2.73 -3.80 -4.94
N GLN A 101 -1.53 -4.30 -4.65
CA GLN A 101 -0.30 -3.50 -4.75
C GLN A 101 0.06 -3.15 -6.19
N VAL A 102 -0.13 -4.10 -7.13
CA VAL A 102 0.09 -3.87 -8.57
C VAL A 102 -0.88 -2.80 -9.10
N ILE A 103 -2.16 -2.87 -8.73
CA ILE A 103 -3.18 -1.87 -9.11
C ILE A 103 -2.81 -0.50 -8.55
N ALA A 104 -2.41 -0.42 -7.28
CA ALA A 104 -1.96 0.82 -6.66
C ALA A 104 -0.75 1.42 -7.40
N LEU A 105 0.22 0.60 -7.77
CA LEU A 105 1.42 1.02 -8.50
C LEU A 105 1.09 1.48 -9.93
N LEU A 106 0.24 0.74 -10.65
CA LEU A 106 -0.25 1.11 -11.98
C LEU A 106 -1.03 2.43 -11.94
N PHE A 107 -1.88 2.62 -10.94
CA PHE A 107 -2.61 3.86 -10.74
C PHE A 107 -1.65 5.05 -10.54
N LEU A 108 -0.63 4.87 -9.70
CA LEU A 108 0.41 5.87 -9.43
C LEU A 108 1.23 6.22 -10.70
N LEU A 109 1.62 5.20 -11.48
CA LEU A 109 2.33 5.38 -12.75
C LEU A 109 1.46 6.07 -13.81
N TRP A 110 0.20 5.70 -13.93
CA TRP A 110 -0.72 6.29 -14.91
C TRP A 110 -1.00 7.76 -14.60
N LYS A 111 -1.15 8.10 -13.32
CA LYS A 111 -1.27 9.46 -12.83
C LYS A 111 0.01 10.27 -13.06
N LYS A 112 1.20 9.72 -12.78
CA LYS A 112 2.49 10.37 -13.08
C LYS A 112 2.63 10.73 -14.56
N LYS A 113 2.19 9.86 -15.48
CA LYS A 113 2.25 10.11 -16.93
C LYS A 113 1.35 11.28 -17.39
N LYS A 114 0.33 11.64 -16.60
CA LYS A 114 -0.60 12.74 -16.88
C LYS A 114 -0.23 14.07 -16.21
N GLY A 115 0.76 14.07 -15.30
CA GLY A 115 1.23 15.24 -14.56
C GLY A 115 2.44 15.91 -15.20
#